data_AF-A0AA38XZ88-F1
#
_entry.id   AF-A0AA38XZ88-F1
#
_cell.length_a   1.000
_cell.length_b   1.000
_cell.length_c   1.000
_cell.angle_alpha   90.00
_cell.angle_beta   90.00
_cell.angle_gamma   90.00
#
_symmetry.space_group_name_H-M   'P 1'
#
loop_
_entity.id
_entity.type
_entity.pdbx_description
1 polymer ?
#
loop_
_entity_poly.entity_id
_entity_poly.type
_entity_poly.pdbx_seq_one_letter_code
_entity_poly.pdbx_strand_id
1 'polypeptide(L)'
;MLQPRLSRSAVSADTSFAALVSSLNALSLCSRHQTLQPRPCTNFVRHASHAAQGRANGPTDSAGRRLGAKKSASEYVAPGNIIFKQRGTKWHPGENVGVGKDHTIYALEYGYVRYYRDPLKHPKRRYIGVALEKEGPGSQLPLPRNAPTRRRLGMYATPITRQPESSERDFMEAHLSANSRAAFKNGGAMPAPSPPTIMREGTYREANVSIGRAAERKGISVPRYDRSDRWMAWRKRAARIKTTMESKAAKGTKKSKGKKSNKGAKIGGKKR
;
A
#
# COMPACT_ATOMS: atom_id res chain seq x y z
N MET A 1 -17.12 8.24 73.56
CA MET A 1 -18.53 8.47 73.95
C MET A 1 -19.02 9.78 73.32
N LEU A 2 -20.33 9.85 73.05
CA LEU A 2 -21.19 11.00 72.70
C LEU A 2 -20.56 12.34 72.24
N GLN A 3 -21.05 12.84 71.10
CA GLN A 3 -21.03 14.28 70.74
C GLN A 3 -21.88 15.10 71.74
N PRO A 4 -21.80 16.45 71.79
CA PRO A 4 -22.75 17.21 70.95
C PRO A 4 -22.41 18.69 70.58
N ARG A 5 -23.26 19.23 69.67
CA ARG A 5 -23.82 20.61 69.61
C ARG A 5 -23.01 21.84 69.07
N LEU A 6 -23.62 22.42 68.03
CA LEU A 6 -24.00 23.84 67.83
C LEU A 6 -22.94 24.93 67.57
N SER A 7 -23.00 25.47 66.36
CA SER A 7 -22.79 26.90 66.02
C SER A 7 -23.33 27.14 64.59
N ARG A 8 -23.74 28.33 64.15
CA ARG A 8 -24.35 29.52 64.80
C ARG A 8 -25.05 30.33 63.69
N SER A 9 -26.03 31.15 64.02
CA SER A 9 -26.78 32.01 63.10
C SER A 9 -26.05 33.30 62.69
N ALA A 10 -26.31 33.76 61.45
CA ALA A 10 -26.26 35.14 60.93
C ALA A 10 -27.01 35.13 59.56
N VAL A 11 -28.05 35.94 59.25
CA VAL A 11 -28.13 37.42 59.13
C VAL A 11 -27.19 37.91 58.01
N SER A 12 -27.60 38.67 56.97
CA SER A 12 -28.70 39.64 56.73
C SER A 12 -29.15 39.60 55.24
N ALA A 13 -30.38 39.99 54.85
CA ALA A 13 -30.82 41.34 54.42
C ALA A 13 -29.97 41.96 53.26
N ASP A 14 -30.46 42.58 52.19
CA ASP A 14 -31.81 43.00 51.73
C ASP A 14 -31.81 43.11 50.17
N THR A 15 -32.79 43.60 49.37
CA THR A 15 -33.96 44.49 49.59
C THR A 15 -35.10 44.26 48.55
N SER A 16 -36.23 44.94 48.77
CA SER A 16 -37.44 45.24 47.97
C SER A 16 -37.37 45.49 46.44
N PHE A 17 -38.43 45.12 45.70
CA PHE A 17 -39.52 46.06 45.35
C PHE A 17 -40.87 45.37 45.04
N ALA A 18 -41.97 46.07 45.31
CA ALA A 18 -43.37 45.63 45.15
C ALA A 18 -43.98 46.23 43.86
N ALA A 19 -45.24 46.08 43.41
CA ALA A 19 -46.44 45.31 43.77
C ALA A 19 -47.39 45.32 42.55
N LEU A 20 -48.49 44.55 42.60
CA LEU A 20 -49.89 44.85 42.18
C LEU A 20 -50.63 43.48 42.08
N VAL A 21 -51.62 43.15 42.93
CA VAL A 21 -53.03 43.62 42.93
C VAL A 21 -53.71 43.26 41.58
N SER A 22 -54.80 42.49 41.48
CA SER A 22 -55.73 41.89 42.48
C SER A 22 -56.59 40.80 41.84
N SER A 23 -57.07 39.81 42.61
CA SER A 23 -58.47 39.32 42.56
C SER A 23 -58.73 38.23 43.62
N LEU A 24 -59.90 38.29 44.26
CA LEU A 24 -60.37 37.34 45.27
C LEU A 24 -61.46 36.42 44.69
N ASN A 25 -61.65 35.27 45.35
CA ASN A 25 -62.82 34.37 45.27
C ASN A 25 -62.99 33.59 43.93
N ALA A 26 -63.29 32.30 43.92
CA ALA A 26 -64.28 31.62 44.76
C ALA A 26 -63.93 30.13 45.06
N LEU A 27 -64.60 29.55 46.05
CA LEU A 27 -64.49 28.13 46.37
C LEU A 27 -65.18 27.26 45.32
N SER A 28 -64.58 26.11 45.00
CA SER A 28 -65.30 24.93 44.52
C SER A 28 -64.71 23.69 45.17
N LEU A 29 -65.48 23.04 46.03
CA LEU A 29 -65.12 21.75 46.60
C LEU A 29 -65.53 20.62 45.65
N CYS A 30 -64.73 19.55 45.71
CA CYS A 30 -65.11 18.16 45.49
C CYS A 30 -64.81 17.50 44.12
N SER A 31 -64.16 16.34 44.25
CA SER A 31 -64.20 15.18 43.36
C SER A 31 -63.62 15.28 41.94
N ARG A 32 -62.30 15.01 41.86
CA ARG A 32 -61.83 13.69 41.37
C ARG A 32 -60.34 13.49 41.62
N HIS A 33 -59.99 12.77 42.69
CA HIS A 33 -58.68 12.11 42.76
C HIS A 33 -58.67 10.98 41.73
N GLN A 34 -58.23 11.25 40.50
CA GLN A 34 -57.64 10.18 39.70
C GLN A 34 -56.31 9.83 40.35
N THR A 35 -56.30 8.75 41.13
CA THR A 35 -55.05 8.08 41.49
C THR A 35 -54.38 7.64 40.19
N LEU A 36 -53.33 8.36 39.78
CA LEU A 36 -52.43 7.90 38.73
C LEU A 36 -51.77 6.63 39.25
N GLN A 37 -52.39 5.49 38.95
CA GLN A 37 -51.83 4.17 39.22
C GLN A 37 -50.43 4.16 38.57
N PRO A 38 -49.35 3.88 39.35
CA PRO A 38 -48.04 3.76 38.76
C PRO A 38 -48.11 2.60 37.76
N ARG A 39 -48.07 2.92 36.46
CA ARG A 39 -48.05 1.88 35.42
C ARG A 39 -46.90 0.95 35.77
N PRO A 40 -47.13 -0.37 35.97
CA PRO A 40 -46.03 -1.27 36.25
C PRO A 40 -45.09 -1.18 35.06
N CYS A 41 -43.91 -0.60 35.29
CA CYS A 41 -42.81 -0.65 34.34
C CYS A 41 -42.38 -2.12 34.31
N THR A 42 -43.01 -2.88 33.43
CA THR A 42 -42.64 -4.25 33.13
C THR A 42 -41.28 -4.22 32.47
N ASN A 43 -40.26 -4.18 33.31
CA ASN A 43 -38.89 -4.51 32.96
C ASN A 43 -38.92 -5.97 32.51
N PHE A 44 -39.27 -6.19 31.24
CA PHE A 44 -39.15 -7.45 30.54
C PHE A 44 -37.65 -7.74 30.42
N VAL A 45 -37.08 -8.25 31.52
CA VAL A 45 -35.78 -8.89 31.53
C VAL A 45 -35.91 -10.11 30.65
N ARG A 46 -35.57 -9.94 29.36
CA ARG A 46 -35.51 -11.03 28.40
C ARG A 46 -34.35 -11.92 28.84
N HIS A 47 -34.65 -13.00 29.54
CA HIS A 47 -33.73 -14.09 29.83
C HIS A 47 -33.41 -14.84 28.54
N ALA A 48 -32.68 -14.19 27.64
CA ALA A 48 -32.12 -14.81 26.44
C ALA A 48 -30.95 -15.70 26.87
N SER A 49 -31.27 -16.92 27.29
CA SER A 49 -30.27 -17.96 27.51
C SER A 49 -29.66 -18.35 26.17
N HIS A 50 -28.40 -17.97 25.94
CA HIS A 50 -27.64 -18.51 24.83
C HIS A 50 -27.50 -20.01 25.04
N ALA A 51 -28.08 -20.83 24.15
CA ALA A 51 -27.97 -22.28 24.23
C ALA A 51 -26.48 -22.67 24.25
N ALA A 52 -26.02 -23.25 25.36
CA ALA A 52 -24.60 -23.63 25.53
C ALA A 52 -24.23 -24.83 24.66
N GLN A 53 -25.19 -25.71 24.36
CA GLN A 53 -25.06 -26.81 23.42
C GLN A 53 -25.88 -26.53 22.16
N GLY A 54 -25.28 -26.74 20.99
CA GLY A 54 -25.93 -26.59 19.69
C GLY A 54 -24.99 -26.07 18.60
N ARG A 55 -25.46 -26.12 17.35
CA ARG A 55 -24.71 -25.68 16.15
C ARG A 55 -24.19 -24.23 16.24
N ALA A 56 -24.83 -23.37 17.04
CA ALA A 56 -24.41 -21.99 17.28
C ALA A 56 -23.01 -21.88 17.92
N ASN A 57 -22.57 -22.86 18.71
CA ASN A 57 -21.24 -22.90 19.35
C ASN A 57 -20.26 -23.86 18.65
N GLY A 58 -20.69 -24.49 17.54
CA GLY A 58 -19.83 -25.39 16.78
C GLY A 58 -18.79 -24.63 15.93
N PRO A 59 -17.63 -25.22 15.65
CA PRO A 59 -16.71 -24.66 14.66
C PRO A 59 -17.41 -24.57 13.30
N THR A 60 -17.38 -23.41 12.68
CA THR A 60 -17.90 -23.23 11.32
C THR A 60 -16.94 -23.87 10.34
N ASP A 61 -17.31 -24.99 9.73
CA ASP A 61 -16.53 -25.59 8.66
C ASP A 61 -16.57 -24.71 7.39
N SER A 62 -15.45 -24.67 6.68
CA SER A 62 -15.28 -23.88 5.47
C SER A 62 -14.90 -24.80 4.31
N ALA A 63 -15.57 -24.66 3.17
CA ALA A 63 -15.36 -25.54 2.02
C ALA A 63 -13.87 -25.71 1.66
N GLY A 64 -13.45 -26.93 1.29
CA GLY A 64 -12.04 -27.24 1.03
C GLY A 64 -11.41 -26.35 -0.05
N ARG A 65 -10.24 -25.74 0.24
CA ARG A 65 -9.58 -24.77 -0.64
C ARG A 65 -8.84 -25.37 -1.86
N ARG A 66 -9.02 -26.67 -2.15
CA ARG A 66 -8.44 -27.41 -3.29
C ARG A 66 -6.92 -27.24 -3.48
N LEU A 67 -6.19 -27.13 -2.37
CA LEU A 67 -4.72 -27.04 -2.32
C LEU A 67 -4.04 -28.37 -2.76
N GLY A 68 -2.71 -28.39 -2.82
CA GLY A 68 -1.91 -29.56 -3.18
C GLY A 68 -1.32 -29.49 -4.60
N ALA A 69 -0.75 -30.62 -5.04
CA ALA A 69 -0.23 -30.78 -6.39
C ALA A 69 -1.33 -30.63 -7.44
N LYS A 70 -0.94 -30.12 -8.60
CA LYS A 70 -1.74 -30.00 -9.83
C LYS A 70 -1.04 -30.65 -11.02
N LYS A 71 0.28 -30.83 -10.93
CA LYS A 71 1.12 -31.59 -11.86
C LYS A 71 2.00 -32.56 -11.10
N SER A 72 2.00 -33.81 -11.56
CA SER A 72 2.76 -34.93 -11.02
C SER A 72 4.23 -34.91 -11.51
N ALA A 73 5.07 -35.81 -10.98
CA ALA A 73 6.46 -35.91 -11.42
C ALA A 73 6.54 -36.50 -12.84
N SER A 74 7.44 -35.97 -13.66
CA SER A 74 7.57 -36.28 -15.10
C SER A 74 6.42 -35.82 -15.99
N GLU A 75 5.46 -35.02 -15.48
CA GLU A 75 4.33 -34.54 -16.27
C GLU A 75 4.72 -33.32 -17.11
N TYR A 76 4.25 -33.28 -18.36
CA TYR A 76 4.51 -32.16 -19.27
C TYR A 76 3.76 -30.89 -18.85
N VAL A 77 4.45 -29.75 -18.92
CA VAL A 77 3.92 -28.43 -18.59
C VAL A 77 4.32 -27.38 -19.62
N ALA A 78 3.41 -26.43 -19.83
CA ALA A 78 3.61 -25.19 -20.57
C ALA A 78 3.86 -24.03 -19.58
N PRO A 79 4.50 -22.93 -20.01
CA PRO A 79 4.66 -21.73 -19.18
C PRO A 79 3.32 -21.22 -18.67
N GLY A 80 3.27 -20.78 -17.41
CA GLY A 80 2.05 -20.36 -16.72
C GLY A 80 1.25 -21.50 -16.06
N ASN A 81 1.49 -22.77 -16.41
CA ASN A 81 0.81 -23.89 -15.76
C ASN A 81 1.12 -23.95 -14.26
N ILE A 82 0.08 -24.04 -13.43
CA ILE A 82 0.20 -24.24 -11.99
C ILE A 82 0.66 -25.68 -11.71
N ILE A 83 1.75 -25.82 -10.95
CA ILE A 83 2.29 -27.12 -10.53
C ILE A 83 1.81 -27.49 -9.12
N PHE A 84 1.81 -26.54 -8.18
CA PHE A 84 1.44 -26.79 -6.79
C PHE A 84 0.80 -25.57 -6.12
N LYS A 85 -0.38 -25.73 -5.51
CA LYS A 85 -1.05 -24.69 -4.70
C LYS A 85 -0.84 -24.97 -3.21
N GLN A 86 -0.34 -23.99 -2.45
CA GLN A 86 0.05 -24.20 -1.05
C GLN A 86 -0.34 -23.03 -0.13
N ARG A 87 -0.09 -23.22 1.17
CA ARG A 87 -0.12 -22.19 2.20
C ARG A 87 1.25 -22.22 2.87
N GLY A 88 1.97 -21.10 2.79
CA GLY A 88 3.43 -21.07 2.97
C GLY A 88 4.17 -21.88 1.90
N THR A 89 5.50 -21.90 1.99
CA THR A 89 6.37 -22.67 1.07
C THR A 89 6.69 -24.05 1.64
N LYS A 90 5.80 -25.03 1.42
CA LYS A 90 6.09 -26.46 1.71
C LYS A 90 7.04 -27.08 0.67
N TRP A 91 6.97 -26.52 -0.53
CA TRP A 91 7.91 -26.66 -1.63
C TRP A 91 8.41 -25.27 -2.04
N HIS A 92 9.64 -25.21 -2.54
CA HIS A 92 10.28 -23.99 -3.03
C HIS A 92 10.45 -24.02 -4.56
N PRO A 93 10.52 -22.86 -5.24
CA PRO A 93 10.84 -22.82 -6.66
C PRO A 93 12.28 -23.29 -6.92
N GLY A 94 12.42 -24.22 -7.85
CA GLY A 94 13.67 -24.72 -8.41
C GLY A 94 13.98 -24.08 -9.77
N GLU A 95 14.57 -24.85 -10.67
CA GLU A 95 14.89 -24.43 -12.04
C GLU A 95 13.60 -24.23 -12.86
N ASN A 96 13.58 -23.18 -13.70
CA ASN A 96 12.51 -22.90 -14.68
C ASN A 96 11.10 -22.79 -14.06
N VAL A 97 11.02 -22.38 -12.79
CA VAL A 97 9.79 -22.34 -11.99
C VAL A 97 9.67 -21.03 -11.22
N GLY A 98 8.49 -20.42 -11.26
CA GLY A 98 8.12 -19.20 -10.54
C GLY A 98 7.30 -19.47 -9.28
N VAL A 99 7.18 -18.44 -8.44
CA VAL A 99 6.32 -18.45 -7.24
C VAL A 99 5.43 -17.21 -7.20
N GLY A 100 4.12 -17.42 -7.06
CA GLY A 100 3.12 -16.34 -6.99
C GLY A 100 2.96 -15.75 -5.59
N LYS A 101 2.18 -14.66 -5.48
CA LYS A 101 1.91 -13.94 -4.22
C LYS A 101 1.36 -14.84 -3.10
N ASP A 102 0.58 -15.87 -3.43
CA ASP A 102 0.01 -16.83 -2.48
C ASP A 102 0.88 -18.09 -2.27
N HIS A 103 2.13 -18.06 -2.73
CA HIS A 103 3.09 -19.17 -2.79
C HIS A 103 2.73 -20.31 -3.75
N THR A 104 1.75 -20.11 -4.64
CA THR A 104 1.50 -21.04 -5.76
C THR A 104 2.72 -21.13 -6.66
N ILE A 105 3.11 -22.35 -7.01
CA ILE A 105 4.26 -22.67 -7.86
C ILE A 105 3.78 -22.90 -9.29
N TYR A 106 4.43 -22.28 -10.27
CA TYR A 106 4.05 -22.35 -11.70
C TYR A 106 5.28 -22.48 -12.61
N ALA A 107 5.10 -23.08 -13.79
CA ALA A 107 6.17 -23.26 -14.78
C ALA A 107 6.51 -21.94 -15.51
N LEU A 108 7.80 -21.71 -15.79
CA LEU A 108 8.28 -20.60 -16.63
C LEU A 108 8.67 -21.02 -18.05
N GLU A 109 8.99 -22.29 -18.25
CA GLU A 109 9.35 -22.86 -19.56
C GLU A 109 8.55 -24.14 -19.85
N TYR A 110 8.57 -24.57 -21.12
CA TYR A 110 8.05 -25.87 -21.54
C TYR A 110 8.99 -26.99 -21.09
N GLY A 111 8.45 -28.04 -20.48
CA GLY A 111 9.26 -29.16 -19.98
C GLY A 111 8.48 -30.11 -19.09
N TYR A 112 9.20 -30.81 -18.22
CA TYR A 112 8.67 -31.87 -17.36
C TYR A 112 8.94 -31.57 -15.88
N VAL A 113 7.91 -31.71 -15.04
CA VAL A 113 8.00 -31.37 -13.61
C VAL A 113 8.89 -32.37 -12.85
N ARG A 114 9.81 -31.86 -12.04
CA ARG A 114 10.70 -32.67 -11.18
C ARG A 114 10.64 -32.16 -9.74
N TYR A 115 10.40 -33.09 -8.81
CA TYR A 115 10.42 -32.85 -7.37
C TYR A 115 11.75 -33.37 -6.81
N TYR A 116 12.55 -32.50 -6.18
CA TYR A 116 13.89 -32.86 -5.73
C TYR A 116 14.30 -32.16 -4.42
N ARG A 117 15.49 -32.50 -3.90
CA ARG A 117 16.17 -31.79 -2.81
C ARG A 117 17.55 -31.37 -3.28
N ASP A 118 17.97 -30.17 -2.88
CA ASP A 118 19.30 -29.65 -3.18
C ASP A 118 19.99 -29.28 -1.86
N PRO A 119 20.87 -30.17 -1.35
CA PRO A 119 21.57 -29.93 -0.09
C PRO A 119 22.65 -28.85 -0.22
N LEU A 120 23.21 -28.63 -1.42
CA LEU A 120 24.22 -27.61 -1.68
C LEU A 120 23.62 -26.20 -1.58
N LYS A 121 22.38 -26.03 -2.06
CA LYS A 121 21.64 -24.76 -1.98
C LYS A 121 20.97 -24.54 -0.64
N HIS A 122 20.30 -25.56 -0.08
CA HIS A 122 19.76 -25.49 1.29
C HIS A 122 19.38 -26.88 1.87
N PRO A 123 20.02 -27.36 2.95
CA PRO A 123 19.95 -28.77 3.38
C PRO A 123 18.54 -29.29 3.71
N LYS A 124 17.69 -28.44 4.31
CA LYS A 124 16.34 -28.83 4.76
C LYS A 124 15.20 -28.56 3.77
N ARG A 125 15.47 -27.93 2.60
CA ARG A 125 14.40 -27.52 1.67
C ARG A 125 14.14 -28.57 0.59
N ARG A 126 12.92 -28.57 0.08
CA ARG A 126 12.48 -29.37 -1.05
C ARG A 126 12.04 -28.44 -2.18
N TYR A 127 12.37 -28.80 -3.40
CA TYR A 127 12.21 -27.95 -4.57
C TYR A 127 11.34 -28.62 -5.64
N ILE A 128 10.72 -27.78 -6.46
CA ILE A 128 10.01 -28.17 -7.68
C ILE A 128 10.67 -27.39 -8.82
N GLY A 129 11.23 -28.11 -9.78
CA GLY A 129 11.78 -27.55 -11.01
C GLY A 129 11.07 -28.10 -12.25
N VAL A 130 11.35 -27.51 -13.41
CA VAL A 130 10.93 -28.01 -14.73
C VAL A 130 12.17 -28.31 -15.55
N ALA A 131 12.40 -29.61 -15.80
CA ALA A 131 13.46 -30.10 -16.66
C ALA A 131 13.08 -29.93 -18.14
N LEU A 132 14.04 -29.57 -18.99
CA LEU A 132 13.78 -29.28 -20.41
C LEU A 132 13.55 -30.55 -21.25
N GLU A 133 14.07 -31.69 -20.78
CA GLU A 133 14.00 -33.00 -21.41
C GLU A 133 13.24 -33.98 -20.49
N LYS A 134 12.54 -34.95 -21.09
CA LYS A 134 11.83 -35.99 -20.33
C LYS A 134 12.79 -36.99 -19.69
N GLU A 135 13.81 -37.38 -20.43
CA GLU A 135 14.76 -38.45 -20.14
C GLU A 135 16.18 -37.99 -20.51
N GLY A 136 17.22 -38.71 -20.07
CA GLY A 136 18.61 -38.31 -20.26
C GLY A 136 19.15 -37.32 -19.20
N PRO A 137 20.40 -36.86 -19.32
CA PRO A 137 21.09 -36.09 -18.29
C PRO A 137 20.50 -34.70 -18.02
N GLY A 138 19.67 -34.15 -18.92
CA GLY A 138 18.92 -32.91 -18.69
C GLY A 138 17.61 -33.08 -17.91
N SER A 139 17.19 -34.32 -17.64
CA SER A 139 15.95 -34.65 -16.93
C SER A 139 16.07 -34.58 -15.41
N GLN A 140 17.26 -34.87 -14.87
CA GLN A 140 17.49 -34.96 -13.43
C GLN A 140 17.88 -33.59 -12.85
N LEU A 141 17.16 -33.19 -11.79
CA LEU A 141 17.46 -32.01 -10.98
C LEU A 141 17.78 -32.46 -9.54
N PRO A 142 18.70 -31.78 -8.82
CA PRO A 142 19.38 -30.54 -9.18
C PRO A 142 20.52 -30.75 -10.20
N LEU A 143 20.83 -29.70 -10.96
CA LEU A 143 22.01 -29.68 -11.84
C LEU A 143 23.30 -29.63 -11.00
N PRO A 144 24.38 -30.32 -11.39
CA PRO A 144 25.66 -30.24 -10.68
C PRO A 144 26.28 -28.85 -10.85
N ARG A 145 26.87 -28.32 -9.77
CA ARG A 145 27.28 -26.90 -9.62
C ARG A 145 28.14 -26.33 -10.75
N ASN A 146 28.96 -27.16 -11.40
CA ASN A 146 29.92 -26.74 -12.43
C ASN A 146 29.45 -27.07 -13.86
N ALA A 147 28.25 -27.63 -14.05
CA ALA A 147 27.73 -27.90 -15.39
C ALA A 147 27.18 -26.63 -16.07
N PRO A 148 27.25 -26.52 -17.40
CA PRO A 148 26.61 -25.43 -18.13
C PRO A 148 25.09 -25.46 -17.94
N THR A 149 24.49 -24.29 -17.69
CA THR A 149 23.03 -24.17 -17.56
C THR A 149 22.35 -24.39 -18.90
N ARG A 150 21.53 -25.45 -19.02
CA ARG A 150 20.69 -25.67 -20.20
C ARG A 150 19.57 -24.62 -20.23
N ARG A 151 19.33 -24.02 -21.40
CA ARG A 151 18.30 -22.99 -21.65
C ARG A 151 17.71 -23.18 -23.04
N ARG A 152 16.44 -22.80 -23.24
CA ARG A 152 15.82 -22.74 -24.58
C ARG A 152 15.96 -21.33 -25.15
N LEU A 153 16.18 -21.20 -26.46
CA LEU A 153 16.22 -19.90 -27.13
C LEU A 153 14.82 -19.25 -27.20
N GLY A 154 13.76 -20.05 -27.35
CA GLY A 154 12.37 -19.58 -27.37
C GLY A 154 11.98 -18.75 -28.61
N MET A 155 12.83 -18.73 -29.64
CA MET A 155 12.63 -17.98 -30.87
C MET A 155 12.65 -18.92 -32.08
N TYR A 156 11.90 -18.57 -33.12
CA TYR A 156 11.92 -19.24 -34.43
C TYR A 156 12.47 -18.29 -35.48
N ALA A 157 13.28 -18.82 -36.41
CA ALA A 157 13.82 -18.01 -37.50
C ALA A 157 12.68 -17.61 -38.46
N THR A 158 12.53 -16.32 -38.71
CA THR A 158 11.63 -15.77 -39.72
C THR A 158 12.47 -15.07 -40.79
N PRO A 159 12.23 -15.33 -42.09
CA PRO A 159 12.86 -14.55 -43.14
C PRO A 159 12.37 -13.10 -43.03
N ILE A 160 13.29 -12.15 -43.06
CA ILE A 160 12.94 -10.73 -43.08
C ILE A 160 12.43 -10.40 -44.48
N THR A 161 11.13 -10.24 -44.64
CA THR A 161 10.53 -9.71 -45.87
C THR A 161 10.97 -8.26 -46.05
N ARG A 162 11.95 -8.02 -46.93
CA ARG A 162 12.19 -6.67 -47.45
C ARG A 162 10.98 -6.29 -48.30
N GLN A 163 10.28 -5.23 -47.93
CA GLN A 163 9.26 -4.65 -48.80
C GLN A 163 9.94 -4.11 -50.07
N PRO A 164 9.34 -4.27 -51.26
CA PRO A 164 9.89 -3.69 -52.48
C PRO A 164 9.86 -2.17 -52.40
N GLU A 165 11.02 -1.56 -52.61
CA GLU A 165 11.29 -0.13 -52.46
C GLU A 165 10.51 0.77 -53.44
N SER A 166 9.76 0.20 -54.38
CA SER A 166 8.85 0.93 -55.26
C SER A 166 7.75 1.64 -54.46
N SER A 167 7.14 0.95 -53.48
CA SER A 167 6.02 1.49 -52.71
C SER A 167 6.38 2.74 -51.88
N GLU A 168 7.63 2.88 -51.44
CA GLU A 168 8.11 4.08 -50.74
C GLU A 168 8.41 5.24 -51.72
N ARG A 169 8.86 4.93 -52.94
CA ARG A 169 9.10 5.94 -53.99
C ARG A 169 7.78 6.50 -54.50
N ASP A 170 6.82 5.65 -54.83
CA ASP A 170 5.48 6.04 -55.27
C ASP A 170 4.78 6.91 -54.21
N PHE A 171 4.97 6.58 -52.92
CA PHE A 171 4.45 7.36 -51.79
C PHE A 171 5.15 8.73 -51.65
N MET A 172 6.48 8.79 -51.73
CA MET A 172 7.21 10.06 -51.67
C MET A 172 6.92 10.96 -52.88
N GLU A 173 6.76 10.39 -54.07
CA GLU A 173 6.46 11.12 -55.30
C GLU A 173 5.05 11.72 -55.28
N ALA A 174 4.06 10.98 -54.75
CA ALA A 174 2.72 11.51 -54.49
C ALA A 174 2.73 12.69 -53.49
N HIS A 175 3.58 12.62 -52.45
CA HIS A 175 3.68 13.69 -51.45
C HIS A 175 4.55 14.90 -51.88
N LEU A 176 5.50 14.71 -52.79
CA LEU A 176 6.36 15.79 -53.33
C LEU A 176 5.70 16.52 -54.50
N SER A 177 4.95 15.82 -55.36
CA SER A 177 4.24 16.43 -56.50
C SER A 177 3.18 17.44 -56.07
N ALA A 178 2.59 17.28 -54.89
CA ALA A 178 1.58 18.19 -54.33
C ALA A 178 2.12 19.58 -53.90
N ASN A 179 3.45 19.78 -53.81
CA ASN A 179 4.05 21.00 -53.25
C ASN A 179 5.01 21.75 -54.19
N SER A 180 5.04 21.39 -55.48
CA SER A 180 5.89 22.03 -56.51
C SER A 180 5.39 23.40 -56.98
N ARG A 181 4.93 24.26 -56.06
CA ARG A 181 4.57 25.67 -56.37
C ARG A 181 4.82 26.70 -55.27
N ALA A 182 5.94 26.56 -54.54
CA ALA A 182 6.52 27.65 -53.76
C ALA A 182 8.01 27.80 -54.10
N ALA A 183 8.39 28.97 -54.64
CA ALA A 183 9.74 29.20 -55.16
C ALA A 183 10.79 29.29 -54.04
N PHE A 184 11.81 28.43 -54.10
CA PHE A 184 12.94 28.48 -53.20
C PHE A 184 13.91 29.59 -53.64
N LYS A 185 13.98 30.70 -52.90
CA LYS A 185 14.99 31.75 -53.11
C LYS A 185 15.77 32.00 -51.82
N ASN A 186 17.09 32.11 -52.01
CA ASN A 186 18.14 32.49 -51.06
C ASN A 186 18.58 31.40 -50.08
N GLY A 187 19.88 31.16 -50.06
CA GLY A 187 20.52 30.12 -49.27
C GLY A 187 20.67 30.50 -47.80
N GLY A 188 20.36 29.53 -46.95
CA GLY A 188 20.57 29.57 -45.51
C GLY A 188 20.18 28.22 -44.96
N ALA A 189 21.18 27.40 -44.61
CA ALA A 189 20.93 26.09 -44.03
C ALA A 189 20.41 26.26 -42.60
N MET A 190 19.10 26.46 -42.46
CA MET A 190 18.43 26.43 -41.17
C MET A 190 18.65 25.05 -40.54
N PRO A 191 19.11 24.97 -39.28
CA PRO A 191 19.15 23.69 -38.59
C PRO A 191 17.71 23.14 -38.51
N ALA A 192 17.54 21.87 -38.86
CA ALA A 192 16.23 21.23 -38.84
C ALA A 192 15.54 21.47 -37.48
N PRO A 193 14.26 21.89 -37.46
CA PRO A 193 13.57 22.14 -36.21
C PRO A 193 13.59 20.85 -35.37
N SER A 194 14.16 20.94 -34.16
CA SER A 194 14.14 19.82 -33.22
C SER A 194 12.70 19.34 -33.08
N PRO A 195 12.41 18.03 -33.20
CA PRO A 195 11.04 17.53 -33.18
C PRO A 195 10.33 18.06 -31.94
N PRO A 196 9.09 18.59 -32.07
CA PRO A 196 8.38 19.14 -30.94
C PRO A 196 8.34 18.07 -29.86
N THR A 197 8.84 18.40 -28.67
CA THR A 197 8.71 17.47 -27.54
C THR A 197 7.22 17.36 -27.29
N ILE A 198 6.63 16.22 -27.65
CA ILE A 198 5.23 15.90 -27.39
C ILE A 198 5.10 15.72 -25.89
N MET A 199 4.98 16.85 -25.19
CA MET A 199 4.82 16.95 -23.75
C MET A 199 3.44 16.39 -23.41
N ARG A 200 3.41 15.07 -23.18
CA ARG A 200 2.18 14.31 -22.97
C ARG A 200 1.44 14.84 -21.75
N GLU A 201 0.32 15.51 -22.00
CA GLU A 201 -0.48 16.20 -20.99
C GLU A 201 -0.85 15.26 -19.82
N GLY A 202 -0.92 15.83 -18.61
CA GLY A 202 -1.28 15.10 -17.38
C GLY A 202 -0.16 14.36 -16.66
N THR A 203 1.08 14.34 -17.18
CA THR A 203 2.20 13.64 -16.51
C THR A 203 3.02 14.48 -15.51
N TYR A 204 2.87 15.82 -15.52
CA TYR A 204 3.64 16.71 -14.66
C TYR A 204 2.78 17.33 -13.56
N ARG A 205 3.21 17.19 -12.30
CA ARG A 205 2.79 18.10 -11.23
C ARG A 205 3.57 19.40 -11.40
N GLU A 206 2.88 20.51 -11.67
CA GLU A 206 3.49 21.85 -11.80
C GLU A 206 4.42 22.20 -10.63
N ALA A 207 4.03 21.77 -9.42
CA ALA A 207 4.85 21.85 -8.22
C ALA A 207 6.27 21.29 -8.42
N ASN A 208 6.43 20.12 -9.05
CA ASN A 208 7.74 19.50 -9.28
C ASN A 208 8.60 20.32 -10.26
N VAL A 209 7.99 20.87 -11.31
CA VAL A 209 8.67 21.74 -12.29
C VAL A 209 9.08 23.06 -11.62
N SER A 210 8.20 23.62 -10.79
CA SER A 210 8.47 24.85 -10.03
C SER A 210 9.61 24.68 -9.01
N ILE A 211 9.75 23.49 -8.41
CA ILE A 211 10.84 23.11 -7.50
C ILE A 211 12.16 22.99 -8.27
N GLY A 212 12.17 22.36 -9.45
CA GLY A 212 13.36 22.29 -10.30
C GLY A 212 13.89 23.68 -10.67
N ARG A 213 13.01 24.54 -11.20
CA ARG A 213 13.35 25.93 -11.57
C ARG A 213 13.61 26.87 -10.40
N ALA A 214 13.41 26.44 -9.14
CA ALA A 214 13.69 27.27 -7.97
C ALA A 214 15.20 27.39 -7.67
N ALA A 215 16.00 26.40 -8.10
CA ALA A 215 17.47 26.49 -8.02
C ALA A 215 18.02 27.47 -9.07
N GLU A 216 17.52 27.37 -10.32
CA GLU A 216 17.84 28.26 -11.44
C GLU A 216 17.52 29.73 -11.11
N ARG A 217 16.31 30.01 -10.62
CA ARG A 217 15.89 31.36 -10.19
C ARG A 217 16.72 31.96 -9.04
N LYS A 218 17.47 31.14 -8.30
CA LYS A 218 18.38 31.57 -7.23
C LYS A 218 19.86 31.59 -7.67
N GLY A 219 20.16 31.31 -8.94
CA GLY A 219 21.54 31.23 -9.44
C GLY A 219 22.36 30.08 -8.83
N ILE A 220 21.72 29.08 -8.22
CA ILE A 220 22.42 28.00 -7.50
C ILE A 220 22.88 26.94 -8.51
N SER A 221 24.12 27.07 -8.98
CA SER A 221 24.77 26.06 -9.82
C SER A 221 25.10 24.80 -9.00
N VAL A 222 24.57 23.66 -9.42
CA VAL A 222 24.89 22.36 -8.82
C VAL A 222 26.05 21.74 -9.62
N PRO A 223 27.20 21.43 -9.00
CA PRO A 223 28.32 20.84 -9.73
C PRO A 223 27.94 19.48 -10.31
N ARG A 224 28.37 19.21 -11.54
CA ARG A 224 28.10 17.96 -12.26
C ARG A 224 28.58 16.76 -11.42
N TYR A 225 27.72 15.76 -11.26
CA TYR A 225 28.06 14.55 -10.50
C TYR A 225 29.16 13.76 -11.22
N ASP A 226 30.35 13.70 -10.61
CA ASP A 226 31.43 12.83 -11.06
C ASP A 226 31.21 11.40 -10.53
N ARG A 227 31.30 10.42 -11.43
CA ARG A 227 31.12 9.00 -11.13
C ARG A 227 32.43 8.32 -10.69
N SER A 228 33.57 8.95 -10.97
CA SER A 228 34.91 8.46 -10.63
C SER A 228 35.27 8.71 -9.15
N ASP A 229 34.97 9.90 -8.62
CA ASP A 229 35.25 10.25 -7.22
C ASP A 229 34.22 9.69 -6.21
N ARG A 230 34.21 8.36 -6.08
CA ARG A 230 33.51 7.65 -5.00
C ARG A 230 34.03 8.01 -3.60
N TRP A 231 35.26 8.53 -3.50
CA TRP A 231 35.88 8.91 -2.22
C TRP A 231 35.33 10.23 -1.67
N MET A 232 34.92 11.19 -2.50
CA MET A 232 34.17 12.37 -2.06
C MET A 232 32.80 11.99 -1.53
N ALA A 233 32.11 11.03 -2.17
CA ALA A 233 30.81 10.55 -1.69
C ALA A 233 30.92 9.88 -0.31
N TRP A 234 32.00 9.14 -0.07
CA TRP A 234 32.32 8.55 1.24
C TRP A 234 32.72 9.62 2.28
N ARG A 235 33.64 10.54 1.98
CA ARG A 235 34.03 11.65 2.88
C ARG A 235 32.84 12.51 3.28
N LYS A 236 31.96 12.86 2.34
CA LYS A 236 30.74 13.65 2.60
C LYS A 236 29.67 12.87 3.41
N ARG A 237 29.81 11.56 3.60
CA ARG A 237 28.88 10.74 4.40
C ARG A 237 28.87 11.13 5.88
N ALA A 238 30.03 11.38 6.49
CA ALA A 238 30.13 11.79 7.88
C ALA A 238 29.42 13.14 8.14
N ALA A 239 29.64 14.12 7.25
CA ALA A 239 28.95 15.41 7.30
C ALA A 239 27.42 15.27 7.17
N ARG A 240 26.93 14.43 6.24
CA ARG A 240 25.48 14.15 6.11
C ARG A 240 24.90 13.48 7.36
N ILE A 241 25.64 12.59 8.01
CA ILE A 241 25.21 11.95 9.26
C ILE A 241 25.09 13.01 10.36
N LYS A 242 26.11 13.87 10.51
CA LYS A 242 26.13 14.98 11.49
C LYS A 242 24.96 15.94 11.29
N THR A 243 24.74 16.47 10.08
CA THR A 243 23.61 17.38 9.79
C THR A 243 22.25 16.69 9.96
N THR A 244 22.16 15.38 9.73
CA THR A 244 20.94 14.60 10.00
C THR A 244 20.69 14.43 11.51
N MET A 245 21.75 14.28 12.32
CA MET A 245 21.65 14.25 13.78
C MET A 245 21.25 15.62 14.35
N GLU A 246 21.89 16.70 13.89
CA GLU A 246 21.58 18.08 14.28
C GLU A 246 20.12 18.46 13.95
N SER A 247 19.67 18.18 12.73
CA SER A 247 18.27 18.43 12.33
C SER A 247 17.25 17.56 13.06
N LYS A 248 17.61 16.34 13.50
CA LYS A 248 16.79 15.52 14.40
C LYS A 248 16.72 16.12 15.80
N ALA A 249 17.84 16.58 16.36
CA ALA A 249 17.88 17.25 17.66
C ALA A 249 17.00 18.52 17.66
N ALA A 250 17.16 19.38 16.64
CA ALA A 250 16.35 20.60 16.47
C ALA A 250 14.84 20.33 16.26
N LYS A 251 14.46 19.18 15.68
CA LYS A 251 13.06 18.74 15.61
C LYS A 251 12.56 18.17 16.95
N GLY A 252 13.43 17.49 17.70
CA GLY A 252 13.12 16.96 19.04
C GLY A 252 12.77 18.07 20.03
N THR A 253 13.56 19.16 20.06
CA THR A 253 13.31 20.31 20.95
C THR A 253 12.03 21.08 20.61
N LYS A 254 11.63 21.16 19.34
CA LYS A 254 10.30 21.69 18.96
C LYS A 254 9.15 20.83 19.50
N LYS A 255 9.31 19.50 19.52
CA LYS A 255 8.25 18.57 19.98
C LYS A 255 8.07 18.55 21.49
N SER A 256 9.09 18.90 22.28
CA SER A 256 8.97 19.00 23.75
C SER A 256 8.33 20.32 24.21
N LYS A 257 8.61 21.46 23.56
CA LYS A 257 7.96 22.74 23.88
C LYS A 257 6.43 22.70 23.72
N GLY A 258 5.91 21.99 22.73
CA GLY A 258 4.46 21.84 22.51
C GLY A 258 3.71 20.98 23.54
N LYS A 259 4.39 20.32 24.48
CA LYS A 259 3.76 19.38 25.44
C LYS A 259 3.59 19.94 26.86
N LYS A 260 4.02 21.18 27.13
CA LYS A 260 3.93 21.83 28.46
C LYS A 260 2.70 22.73 28.68
N SER A 261 1.91 23.04 27.64
CA SER A 261 0.80 24.00 27.73
C SER A 261 -0.56 23.43 28.14
N ASN A 262 -0.67 22.12 28.43
CA ASN A 262 -1.95 21.48 28.73
C ASN A 262 -1.93 20.67 30.04
N LYS A 263 -1.57 21.35 31.15
CA LYS A 263 -1.68 20.83 32.52
C LYS A 263 -2.48 21.79 33.40
N GLY A 264 -3.67 22.16 32.93
CA GLY A 264 -4.68 22.87 33.71
C GLY A 264 -5.14 22.04 34.92
N ALA A 265 -5.56 22.73 35.98
CA ALA A 265 -5.76 22.13 37.29
C ALA A 265 -6.86 21.06 37.33
N LYS A 266 -6.56 19.92 37.97
CA LYS A 266 -7.55 18.94 38.43
C LYS A 266 -7.65 19.05 39.95
N ILE A 267 -8.54 19.92 40.42
CA ILE A 267 -8.87 20.02 41.86
C ILE A 267 -9.66 18.77 42.24
N GLY A 268 -9.23 18.11 43.33
CA GLY A 268 -9.77 16.82 43.75
C GLY A 268 -11.12 16.92 44.44
N GLY A 269 -12.20 16.64 43.72
CA GLY A 269 -13.53 16.41 44.31
C GLY A 269 -13.62 15.04 44.97
N LYS A 270 -13.27 14.94 46.26
CA LYS A 270 -13.41 13.73 47.07
C LYS A 270 -14.85 13.63 47.61
N LYS A 271 -15.75 12.95 46.88
CA LYS A 271 -17.09 12.62 47.39
C LYS A 271 -17.00 11.50 48.44
N ARG A 272 -17.66 11.75 49.57
CA ARG A 272 -18.42 10.71 50.29
C ARG A 272 -19.81 10.64 49.66
#